data_AF-A0A7C4GKQ0-F1
#
_entry.id   AF-A0A7C4GKQ0-F1
#
_cell.length_a   1.000
_cell.length_b   1.000
_cell.length_c   1.000
_cell.angle_alpha   90.00
_cell.angle_beta   90.00
_cell.angle_gamma   90.00
#
_symmetry.space_group_name_H-M   'P 1'
#
loop_
_entity.id
_entity.type
_entity.pdbx_description
1 polymer ?
#
loop_
_entity_poly.entity_id
_entity_poly.type
_entity_poly.pdbx_seq_one_letter_code
_entity_poly.pdbx_strand_id
1 'polypeptide(L)' 'MSLSTVIVALNSQTLRKYEPEWVKIEMEKKRLVTDPVCGMKIDPDTAYSKVEYGGHVIYFCSRTCEEEFKKKPKKYVK' A
#
# COMPACT_ATOMS: atom_id res chain seq x y z
N MET A 1 -12.18 49.10 3.12
CA MET A 1 -12.13 47.96 4.06
C MET A 1 -12.46 46.68 3.31
N SER A 2 -11.42 45.90 3.07
CA SER A 2 -11.40 44.45 2.87
C SER A 2 -12.66 43.74 2.31
N LEU A 3 -12.88 43.82 1.00
CA LEU A 3 -13.65 42.80 0.27
C LEU A 3 -12.83 41.51 0.08
N SER A 4 -11.51 41.57 0.33
CA SER A 4 -10.57 40.47 0.11
C SER A 4 -10.54 39.43 1.24
N THR A 5 -11.01 39.76 2.44
CA THR A 5 -11.01 38.81 3.58
C THR A 5 -12.13 37.79 3.52
N VAL A 6 -13.27 38.12 2.89
CA VAL A 6 -14.42 37.22 2.84
C VAL A 6 -14.16 36.02 1.92
N ILE A 7 -13.45 36.25 0.80
CA ILE A 7 -13.09 35.19 -0.16
C ILE A 7 -12.08 34.21 0.46
N VAL A 8 -11.08 34.71 1.20
CA VAL A 8 -10.09 33.86 1.87
C VAL A 8 -10.73 33.04 3.01
N ALA A 9 -11.67 33.62 3.77
CA ALA A 9 -12.37 32.92 4.84
C ALA A 9 -13.29 31.80 4.31
N LEU A 10 -14.04 32.05 3.23
CA LEU A 10 -14.90 31.03 2.61
C LEU A 10 -14.08 29.90 1.95
N ASN A 11 -12.96 30.26 1.31
CA ASN A 11 -12.00 29.29 0.75
C ASN A 11 -11.33 28.45 1.86
N SER A 12 -11.01 29.03 3.02
CA SER A 12 -10.39 28.29 4.12
C SER A 12 -11.31 27.25 4.78
N GLN A 13 -12.63 27.51 4.81
CA GLN A 13 -13.63 26.55 5.33
C GLN A 13 -13.95 25.43 4.33
N THR A 14 -13.86 25.70 3.03
CA THR A 14 -14.06 24.70 1.96
C THR A 14 -12.84 23.82 1.76
N LEU A 15 -11.61 24.33 1.94
CA LEU A 15 -10.38 23.54 1.83
C LEU A 15 -10.21 22.48 2.93
N ARG A 16 -10.85 22.65 4.11
CA ARG A 16 -10.83 21.60 5.16
C ARG A 16 -11.75 20.41 4.88
N LYS A 17 -12.68 20.53 3.93
CA LYS A 17 -13.66 19.47 3.59
C LYS A 17 -13.42 18.85 2.21
N TYR A 18 -12.37 19.27 1.51
CA TYR A 18 -12.02 18.69 0.22
C TYR A 18 -11.20 17.42 0.42
N GLU A 19 -11.89 16.28 0.48
CA GLU A 19 -11.31 14.97 0.19
C GLU A 19 -11.59 14.67 -1.30
N PRO A 20 -10.64 14.96 -2.20
CA PRO A 20 -10.87 14.80 -3.63
C PRO A 20 -11.26 13.37 -3.99
N GLU A 21 -12.29 13.20 -4.82
CA GLU A 21 -12.69 11.89 -5.33
C GLU A 21 -11.58 11.16 -6.09
N TRP A 22 -10.58 11.88 -6.65
CA TRP A 22 -9.41 11.25 -7.29
C TRP A 22 -8.60 10.37 -6.32
N VAL A 23 -8.59 10.67 -5.02
CA VAL A 23 -7.88 9.87 -4.00
C VAL A 23 -8.59 8.52 -3.79
N LYS A 24 -9.91 8.47 -4.02
CA LYS A 24 -10.69 7.23 -3.90
C LYS A 24 -10.38 6.25 -5.03
N ILE A 25 -10.08 6.77 -6.23
CA ILE A 25 -9.83 5.98 -7.44
C ILE A 25 -8.46 5.25 -7.37
N GLU A 26 -7.46 5.80 -6.67
CA GLU A 26 -6.15 5.15 -6.49
C GLU A 26 -6.16 3.98 -5.49
N MET A 27 -7.09 3.99 -4.52
CA MET A 27 -7.16 2.96 -3.47
C MET A 27 -7.95 1.71 -3.89
N GLU A 28 -8.94 1.85 -4.78
CA GLU A 28 -9.91 0.79 -5.06
C GLU A 28 -9.40 -0.40 -5.87
N LYS A 29 -8.22 -0.31 -6.51
CA LYS A 29 -7.72 -1.39 -7.39
C LYS A 29 -6.29 -1.83 -7.11
N LYS A 30 -5.85 -1.78 -5.86
CA LYS A 30 -4.54 -2.34 -5.48
C LYS A 30 -4.68 -3.85 -5.28
N ARG A 31 -4.02 -4.64 -6.13
CA ARG A 31 -3.97 -6.10 -5.99
C ARG A 31 -3.03 -6.44 -4.84
N LEU A 32 -3.59 -6.54 -3.64
CA LEU A 32 -2.89 -7.02 -2.47
C LEU A 32 -2.40 -8.45 -2.71
N VAL A 33 -1.13 -8.69 -2.39
CA VAL A 33 -0.48 -10.00 -2.42
C VAL A 33 -0.42 -10.57 -1.01
N THR A 34 -0.57 -11.88 -0.88
CA THR A 34 -0.51 -12.55 0.42
C THR A 34 0.89 -13.08 0.66
N ASP A 35 1.49 -12.72 1.80
CA ASP A 35 2.74 -13.30 2.26
C ASP A 35 2.51 -14.78 2.63
N PRO A 36 3.22 -15.74 2.01
CA PRO A 36 3.00 -17.16 2.30
C PRO A 36 3.52 -17.59 3.67
N VAL A 37 4.36 -16.78 4.33
CA VAL A 37 4.96 -17.11 5.63
C VAL A 37 4.02 -16.71 6.76
N CYS A 38 3.57 -15.45 6.78
CA CYS A 38 2.72 -14.92 7.85
C CYS A 38 1.22 -14.84 7.48
N GLY A 39 0.87 -14.97 6.19
CA GLY A 39 -0.52 -14.83 5.71
C GLY A 39 -1.01 -13.38 5.62
N MET A 40 -0.14 -12.40 5.83
CA MET A 40 -0.50 -10.99 5.78
C MET A 40 -0.69 -10.53 4.34
N LYS A 41 -1.73 -9.72 4.11
CA LYS A 41 -1.93 -9.02 2.82
C LYS A 41 -1.05 -7.78 2.79
N ILE A 42 -0.23 -7.67 1.76
CA ILE A 42 0.72 -6.58 1.57
C ILE A 42 0.51 -6.02 0.18
N ASP A 43 0.75 -4.73 0.00
CA ASP A 43 0.81 -4.18 -1.34
C ASP A 43 2.14 -4.54 -1.99
N PRO A 44 2.15 -5.01 -3.25
CA PRO A 44 3.40 -5.27 -3.97
C PRO A 44 4.28 -4.01 -4.12
N ASP A 45 3.66 -2.81 -4.13
CA ASP A 45 4.37 -1.52 -4.21
C ASP A 45 5.03 -1.09 -2.90
N THR A 46 4.54 -1.56 -1.75
CA THR A 46 5.08 -1.22 -0.42
C THR A 46 5.72 -2.41 0.28
N ALA A 47 5.83 -3.56 -0.41
CA ALA A 47 6.45 -4.76 0.11
C ALA A 47 7.90 -4.49 0.51
N TYR A 48 8.31 -5.04 1.65
CA TYR A 48 9.67 -4.87 2.16
C TYR A 48 10.69 -5.52 1.24
N SER A 49 10.39 -6.73 0.76
CA SER A 49 11.26 -7.51 -0.10
C SER A 49 10.45 -8.43 -1.01
N LYS A 50 11.06 -8.82 -2.13
CA LYS A 50 10.51 -9.80 -3.07
C LYS A 50 11.57 -10.80 -3.48
N VAL A 51 11.18 -12.06 -3.64
CA VAL A 51 12.06 -13.15 -4.10
C VAL A 51 11.38 -13.86 -5.26
N GLU A 52 12.16 -14.17 -6.28
CA GLU A 52 11.73 -15.00 -7.40
C GLU A 52 12.04 -16.47 -7.10
N TYR A 53 11.01 -17.32 -7.11
CA TYR A 53 11.16 -18.76 -6.86
C TYR A 53 10.22 -19.54 -7.77
N GLY A 54 10.77 -20.46 -8.59
CA GLY A 54 9.98 -21.31 -9.49
C GLY A 54 9.20 -20.55 -10.56
N GLY A 55 9.66 -19.36 -10.98
CA GLY A 55 8.95 -18.50 -11.94
C GLY A 55 7.85 -17.63 -11.32
N HIS A 56 7.68 -17.66 -10.00
CA HIS A 56 6.75 -16.80 -9.27
C HIS A 56 7.49 -15.77 -8.41
N VAL A 57 6.98 -14.53 -8.41
CA VAL A 57 7.47 -13.46 -7.53
C VAL A 57 6.68 -13.54 -6.22
N ILE A 58 7.39 -13.72 -5.11
CA ILE A 58 6.82 -13.79 -3.76
C ILE A 58 7.23 -12.55 -3.00
N TYR A 59 6.26 -11.91 -2.37
CA TYR A 59 6.45 -10.68 -1.60
C TYR A 59 6.38 -10.96 -0.11
N PHE A 60 7.24 -10.29 0.67
CA PHE A 60 7.34 -10.47 2.12
C PHE A 60 7.09 -9.17 2.87
N CYS A 61 6.40 -9.27 4.02
CA CYS A 61 6.12 -8.10 4.85
C CYS A 61 7.38 -7.60 5.59
N SER A 62 8.34 -8.50 5.83
CA SER A 62 9.50 -8.24 6.67
C SER A 62 10.68 -9.12 6.28
N ARG A 63 11.87 -8.71 6.72
CA ARG A 63 13.10 -9.51 6.59
C ARG A 63 12.98 -10.90 7.21
N THR A 64 12.27 -11.02 8.34
CA THR A 64 12.07 -12.29 9.03
C THR A 64 11.32 -13.29 8.15
N CYS A 65 10.26 -12.85 7.47
CA CYS A 65 9.50 -13.69 6.54
C CYS A 65 10.35 -14.13 5.34
N GLU A 66 11.18 -13.23 4.79
CA GLU A 66 12.12 -13.58 3.73
C GLU A 66 13.12 -14.66 4.18
N GLU A 67 13.71 -14.52 5.37
CA GLU A 67 14.68 -15.49 5.91
C GLU A 67 14.04 -16.86 6.20
N GLU A 68 12.82 -16.88 6.73
CA GLU A 68 12.05 -18.12 6.94
C GLU A 68 11.72 -18.82 5.62
N PHE A 69 11.33 -18.03 4.60
CA PHE A 69 11.11 -18.54 3.26
C PHE A 69 12.39 -19.13 2.66
N LYS A 70 13.53 -18.43 2.77
CA LYS A 70 14.84 -18.93 2.29
C LYS A 70 15.27 -20.24 2.98
N LYS A 71 14.93 -20.40 4.28
CA LYS A 71 15.21 -21.64 5.02
C LYS A 71 14.35 -22.82 4.54
N LYS A 72 13.09 -22.59 4.17
CA LYS A 72 12.15 -23.66 3.79
C LYS A 72 11.26 -23.31 2.58
N PRO A 73 11.82 -23.02 1.40
CA PRO A 73 11.05 -22.51 0.27
C PRO A 73 10.04 -23.54 -0.27
N LYS A 74 10.40 -24.83 -0.24
CA LYS A 74 9.54 -25.96 -0.66
C LYS A 74 8.26 -26.12 0.17
N LYS A 75 8.19 -25.54 1.37
CA LYS A 75 6.99 -25.62 2.22
C LYS A 75 5.93 -24.60 1.79
N TYR A 76 6.37 -23.49 1.23
CA TYR A 76 5.55 -22.32 0.89
C TYR A 76 5.19 -22.26 -0.59
N VAL A 77 6.02 -22.83 -1.45
CA VAL A 77 5.75 -22.99 -2.89
C VAL A 77 5.51 -24.47 -3.14
N LYS A 78 4.24 -24.82 -3.40
CA LYS A 78 3.83 -26.17 -3.82
C LYS A 78 3.86 -26.27 -5.34
#